data_AF-A0A954LIB5-F1
#
_entry.id   AF-A0A954LIB5-F1
#
_cell.length_a   1.000
_cell.length_b   1.000
_cell.length_c   1.000
_cell.angle_alpha   90.00
_cell.angle_beta   90.00
_cell.angle_gamma   90.00
#
_symmetry.space_group_name_H-M   'P 1'
#
loop_
_entity.id
_entity.type
_entity.pdbx_description
1 polymer ?
#
loop_
_entity_poly.entity_id
_entity_poly.type
_entity_poly.pdbx_seq_one_letter_code
_entity_poly.pdbx_strand_id
1 'polypeptide(L)' 'LMIYLNEDFTGGETSFDDSYSNEPFDAFEVTPQTGMALCFAHHVHHKGEPVLEGRKYVLRTDVMYAPRSGY' A
#
# COMPACT_ATOMS: atom_id res chain seq x y z
N LEU A 1 -5.30 -2.22 -3.08
CA LEU A 1 -4.88 -3.48 -2.41
C LEU A 1 -3.53 -3.92 -2.96
N MET A 2 -2.60 -4.27 -2.08
CA MET A 2 -1.28 -4.80 -2.45
C MET A 2 -1.04 -6.15 -1.76
N ILE A 3 -0.40 -7.09 -2.45
CA ILE A 3 0.00 -8.40 -1.91
C ILE A 3 1.50 -8.55 -2.11
N TYR A 4 2.24 -8.74 -1.02
CA TYR A 4 3.69 -8.93 -1.05
C TYR A 4 4.03 -10.39 -1.35
N LEU A 5 4.84 -10.63 -2.38
CA LEU A 5 5.13 -11.98 -2.88
C LEU A 5 6.47 -12.56 -2.40
N ASN A 6 7.32 -11.73 -1.79
CA ASN A 6 8.62 -12.11 -1.23
C ASN A 6 9.10 -11.10 -0.18
N GLU A 7 10.20 -11.42 0.50
CA GLU A 7 10.81 -10.58 1.57
C GLU A 7 12.34 -10.68 1.63
N ASP A 8 12.99 -11.27 0.62
CA ASP A 8 14.44 -11.36 0.47
C ASP A 8 15.04 -10.10 -0.16
N PHE A 9 14.76 -8.94 0.43
CA PHE A 9 15.28 -7.63 0.02
C PHE A 9 15.44 -6.67 1.20
N THR A 10 16.16 -5.56 1.01
CA THR A 10 16.28 -4.48 2.00
C THR A 10 15.64 -3.19 1.49
N GLY A 11 15.14 -2.37 2.41
CA GLY A 11 14.27 -1.24 2.09
C GLY A 11 12.94 -1.73 1.50
N GLY A 12 12.36 -0.94 0.60
CA GLY A 12 11.14 -1.34 -0.11
C GLY A 12 9.90 -1.34 0.78
N GLU A 13 9.86 -0.56 1.86
CA GLU A 13 8.68 -0.31 2.67
C GLU A 13 7.55 0.31 1.82
N THR A 14 6.33 0.32 2.37
CA THR A 14 5.24 1.13 1.82
C THR A 14 4.86 2.19 2.84
N SER A 15 5.17 3.42 2.50
CA SER A 15 5.02 4.58 3.38
C SER A 15 3.67 5.24 3.17
N PHE A 16 3.11 5.77 4.24
CA PHE A 16 1.84 6.48 4.28
C PHE A 16 2.03 7.81 5.00
N ASP A 17 1.39 8.86 4.48
CA ASP A 17 1.35 10.17 5.11
C ASP A 17 -0.02 10.84 4.91
N ASP A 18 -0.29 11.86 5.73
CA ASP A 18 -1.58 12.52 5.83
C ASP A 18 -1.78 13.66 4.81
N SER A 19 -0.85 13.86 3.87
CA SER A 19 -0.75 15.06 3.03
C SER A 19 -2.00 15.40 2.18
N TYR A 20 -2.90 14.43 2.01
CA TYR A 20 -4.17 14.58 1.28
C TYR A 20 -5.36 13.95 2.01
N SER A 21 -5.22 13.59 3.29
CA SER A 21 -6.28 12.94 4.06
C SER A 21 -7.15 13.95 4.82
N ASN A 22 -8.45 13.68 4.92
CA ASN A 22 -9.36 14.50 5.74
C ASN A 22 -9.27 14.15 7.24
N GLU A 23 -8.65 13.03 7.58
CA GLU A 23 -8.49 12.51 8.93
C GLU A 23 -6.99 12.37 9.21
N PRO A 24 -6.39 13.25 10.05
CA PRO A 24 -4.95 13.28 10.25
C PRO A 24 -4.44 12.00 10.93
N PHE A 25 -3.26 11.55 10.50
CA PHE A 25 -2.55 10.43 11.11
C PHE A 25 -1.04 10.63 11.01
N ASP A 26 -0.30 10.12 11.99
CA ASP A 26 1.16 10.18 11.95
C ASP A 26 1.70 9.35 10.78
N ALA A 27 2.66 9.89 10.03
CA ALA A 27 3.31 9.15 8.95
C ALA A 27 3.87 7.82 9.46
N PHE A 28 3.65 6.75 8.70
CA PHE A 28 4.07 5.40 9.09
C PHE A 28 4.45 4.57 7.86
N GLU A 29 5.13 3.46 8.13
CA GLU A 29 5.63 2.55 7.11
C GLU A 29 5.13 1.13 7.38
N VAL A 30 4.89 0.39 6.30
CA VAL A 30 4.60 -1.04 6.34
C VAL A 30 5.75 -1.81 5.72
N THR A 31 6.46 -2.59 6.53
CA THR A 31 7.48 -3.52 6.08
C THR A 31 6.83 -4.70 5.35
N PRO A 32 7.22 -5.02 4.11
CA PRO A 32 6.67 -6.16 3.38
C PRO A 32 6.96 -7.48 4.09
N GLN A 33 5.96 -8.37 4.10
CA GLN A 33 6.08 -9.74 4.57
C GLN A 33 5.41 -10.65 3.55
N THR A 34 6.06 -11.76 3.20
CA THR A 34 5.58 -12.68 2.17
C THR A 34 4.18 -13.20 2.51
N GLY A 35 3.23 -13.03 1.59
CA GLY A 35 1.84 -13.42 1.78
C GLY A 35 0.96 -12.38 2.47
N MET A 36 1.51 -11.26 2.97
CA MET A 36 0.70 -10.19 3.55
C MET A 36 -0.06 -9.41 2.48
N ALA A 37 -1.35 -9.20 2.74
CA ALA A 37 -2.24 -8.35 1.94
C ALA A 37 -2.45 -7.00 2.66
N LEU A 38 -1.95 -5.92 2.06
CA LEU A 38 -2.08 -4.56 2.54
C LEU A 38 -3.28 -3.86 1.85
N CYS A 39 -4.31 -3.58 2.64
CA CYS A 39 -5.53 -2.90 2.20
C CYS A 39 -5.59 -1.47 2.76
N PHE A 40 -5.82 -0.50 1.89
CA PHE A 40 -5.92 0.92 2.23
C PHE A 40 -6.87 1.62 1.26
N ALA A 41 -7.48 2.71 1.70
CA ALA A 41 -8.36 3.51 0.85
C ALA A 41 -7.56 4.23 -0.24
N HIS A 42 -8.09 4.27 -1.46
CA HIS A 42 -7.36 4.80 -2.63
C HIS A 42 -6.90 6.26 -2.50
N HIS A 43 -7.57 7.06 -1.67
CA HIS A 43 -7.23 8.48 -1.48
C HIS A 43 -6.14 8.71 -0.44
N VAL A 44 -5.76 7.70 0.34
CA VAL A 44 -4.66 7.81 1.30
C VAL A 44 -3.35 7.89 0.51
N HIS A 45 -2.55 8.93 0.79
CA HIS A 45 -1.26 9.09 0.14
C HIS A 45 -0.32 7.96 0.57
N HIS A 46 0.28 7.31 -0.41
CA HIS A 46 1.16 6.18 -0.19
C HIS A 46 2.20 6.10 -1.29
N LYS A 47 3.38 5.56 -0.97
CA LYS A 47 4.44 5.31 -1.93
C LYS A 47 5.22 4.05 -1.58
N GLY A 48 5.75 3.38 -2.59
CA GLY A 48 6.76 2.36 -2.39
C GLY A 48 8.11 3.02 -2.20
N GLU A 49 8.80 2.70 -1.10
CA GLU A 49 10.18 3.15 -0.88
C GLU A 49 11.16 2.42 -1.79
N PRO A 50 12.36 2.99 -2.01
CA PRO A 50 13.41 2.32 -2.78
C PRO A 50 13.76 0.95 -2.22
N VAL A 51 13.88 -0.04 -3.10
CA VAL A 51 14.56 -1.31 -2.79
C VAL A 51 16.06 -1.04 -2.87
N LEU A 52 16.77 -1.24 -1.77
CA LEU A 52 18.20 -0.96 -1.67
C LEU A 52 19.03 -2.15 -2.16
N GLU A 53 18.61 -3.38 -1.82
CA GLU A 53 19.24 -4.63 -2.26
C GLU A 53 18.17 -5.69 -2.54
N GLY A 54 18.44 -6.60 -3.48
CA GLY A 54 17.52 -7.67 -3.87
C GLY A 54 16.45 -7.20 -4.86
N ARG A 55 15.26 -7.82 -4.83
CA ARG A 55 14.13 -7.46 -5.70
C ARG A 55 12.81 -7.69 -4.99
N LYS A 56 11.97 -6.67 -4.92
CA LYS A 56 10.60 -6.75 -4.36
C LYS A 56 9.59 -7.12 -5.45
N TYR A 57 8.79 -8.16 -5.20
CA TYR A 57 7.66 -8.58 -6.04
C TYR A 57 6.33 -8.30 -5.33
N VAL A 58 5.40 -7.66 -6.04
CA VAL A 58 4.09 -7.27 -5.51
C VAL A 58 3.00 -7.51 -6.56
N LEU A 59 1.83 -7.96 -6.12
CA LEU A 59 0.60 -7.85 -6.90
C LEU A 59 -0.20 -6.64 -6.40
N ARG A 60 -0.59 -5.75 -7.31
CA ARG A 60 -1.48 -4.63 -7.00
C ARG A 60 -2.80 -4.84 -7.72
N THR A 61 -3.89 -4.65 -6.99
CA THR A 61 -5.24 -4.63 -7.53
C THR A 61 -6.08 -3.58 -6.81
N ASP A 62 -7.15 -3.14 -7.45
CA ASP A 62 -8.02 -2.07 -6.99
C ASP A 62 -9.45 -2.61 -6.84
N VAL A 63 -10.14 -2.22 -5.77
CA VAL A 63 -11.55 -2.53 -5.59
C VAL A 63 -12.36 -1.30 -6.01
N MET A 64 -13.06 -1.43 -7.13
CA MET A 64 -13.93 -0.38 -7.65
C MET A 64 -15.37 -0.68 -7.23
N TYR A 65 -16.11 0.36 -6.83
CA TYR A 65 -17.54 0.26 -6.49
C TYR A 65 -18.32 1.34 -7.25
N ALA A 66 -19.57 1.02 -7.57
CA ALA A 66 -20.50 1.95 -8.21
C ALA A 66 -21.64 2.27 -7.23
N PRO A 67 -22.33 3.42 -7.38
CA PRO A 67 -23.58 3.65 -6.67
C PRO A 67 -24.55 2.49 -6.91
N ARG A 68 -25.38 2.16 -5.92
CA ARG A 68 -26.49 1.23 -6.18
C ARG A 68 -27.36 1.84 -7.28
N SER A 69 -27.58 1.09 -8.36
CA SER A 69 -28.56 1.46 -9.36
C SER A 69 -29.96 1.32 -8.74
N GLY A 70 -30.69 2.43 -8.64
CA GLY A 70 -32.08 2.49 -8.19
C GLY A 70 -32.32 3.31 -6.92
N TYR A 71 -32.50 4.62 -7.10
CA TYR A 71 -33.54 5.47 -6.51
C TYR A 71 -33.88 6.57 -7.53
#